data_AF-A0A2R8AC34-F1
#
_entry.id   AF-A0A2R8AC34-F1
#
_cell.length_a   1.000
_cell.length_b   1.000
_cell.length_c   1.000
_cell.angle_alpha   90.00
_cell.angle_beta   90.00
_cell.angle_gamma   90.00
#
_symmetry.space_group_name_H-M   'P 1'
#
loop_
_entity.id
_entity.type
_entity.pdbx_description
1 polymer ?
#
loop_
_entity_poly.entity_id
_entity_poly.type
_entity_poly.pdbx_seq_one_letter_code
_entity_poly.pdbx_strand_id
1 'polypeptide(L)'
;MAYDFKRFRPIAVLFVALAAGCATAVPERLMPDADGIVRSFLAPATRLPLSESAADAAEIAQIATATTRVELDERRSTERVRLDQLAYFFRSPEGRAYLLAAEPKALVRASPAASCPVQVSAQGVEASSEVEVIADALRFCHDDLARMGEDDCSCEVLAHGPILRAPLASFEYAIDLPARIFQDGQLDPVRYLAREALEPDGARHLRVEANGTEAVEITWPEGDSSLTVSAQFADGTIATGTRQPVGFDRGRLVQSFTLTRTDGVRVRVILAP
;
A
#
# COMPACT_ATOMS: atom_id res chain seq x y z
N MET A 1 -29.43 -57.00 -72.21
CA MET A 1 -30.85 -57.09 -71.80
C MET A 1 -30.91 -57.00 -70.30
N ALA A 2 -31.78 -56.12 -69.80
CA ALA A 2 -32.28 -56.01 -68.41
C ALA A 2 -31.24 -55.53 -67.35
N TYR A 3 -31.49 -54.60 -66.42
CA TYR A 3 -32.72 -53.97 -65.92
C TYR A 3 -32.45 -52.50 -65.53
N ASP A 4 -33.48 -51.68 -65.71
CA ASP A 4 -33.68 -50.36 -65.10
C ASP A 4 -34.16 -50.54 -63.64
N PHE A 5 -33.60 -49.79 -62.69
CA PHE A 5 -34.23 -49.59 -61.38
C PHE A 5 -34.02 -48.15 -60.87
N LYS A 6 -35.15 -47.51 -60.60
CA LYS A 6 -35.35 -46.11 -60.21
C LYS A 6 -35.25 -45.90 -58.69
N ARG A 7 -34.74 -44.70 -58.34
CA ARG A 7 -34.95 -43.89 -57.09
C ARG A 7 -34.31 -44.50 -55.82
N PHE A 8 -33.87 -43.76 -54.79
CA PHE A 8 -34.22 -42.45 -54.23
C PHE A 8 -32.92 -41.80 -53.72
N ARG A 9 -32.76 -40.47 -53.86
CA ARG A 9 -31.74 -39.69 -53.14
C ARG A 9 -32.28 -39.37 -51.74
N PRO A 10 -31.60 -39.74 -50.65
CA PRO A 10 -31.75 -39.02 -49.39
C PRO A 10 -30.84 -37.79 -49.43
N ILE A 11 -31.42 -36.63 -49.18
CA ILE A 11 -30.71 -35.40 -48.82
C ILE A 11 -30.05 -35.68 -47.48
N ALA A 12 -28.71 -35.80 -47.46
CA ALA A 12 -27.96 -35.77 -46.22
C ALA A 12 -28.03 -34.34 -45.66
N VAL A 13 -28.94 -34.13 -44.71
CA VAL A 13 -28.95 -32.93 -43.87
C VAL A 13 -27.73 -33.03 -42.97
N LEU A 14 -26.67 -32.29 -43.34
CA LEU A 14 -25.50 -32.11 -42.51
C LEU A 14 -25.90 -31.20 -41.34
N PHE A 15 -26.32 -31.80 -40.22
CA PHE A 15 -26.41 -31.10 -38.94
C PHE A 15 -24.98 -30.79 -38.50
N VAL A 16 -24.51 -29.58 -38.77
CA VAL A 16 -23.35 -29.01 -38.09
C VAL A 16 -23.80 -28.75 -36.65
N ALA A 17 -23.48 -29.69 -35.76
CA ALA A 17 -23.57 -29.44 -34.33
C ALA A 17 -22.51 -28.38 -34.00
N LEU A 18 -22.93 -27.12 -33.91
CA LEU A 18 -22.20 -26.09 -33.18
C LEU A 18 -22.13 -26.54 -31.73
N ALA A 19 -21.07 -27.28 -31.40
CA ALA A 19 -20.58 -27.36 -30.04
C ALA A 19 -20.12 -25.95 -29.67
N ALA A 20 -21.07 -25.13 -29.20
CA ALA A 20 -20.78 -23.99 -28.36
C ALA A 20 -20.19 -24.58 -27.07
N GLY A 21 -18.89 -24.90 -27.12
CA GLY A 21 -18.13 -25.14 -25.93
C GLY A 21 -18.27 -23.89 -25.08
N CYS A 22 -18.95 -24.02 -23.93
CA CYS A 22 -18.79 -23.09 -22.84
C CYS A 22 -17.30 -23.08 -22.53
N ALA A 23 -16.57 -22.13 -23.11
CA ALA A 23 -15.27 -21.76 -22.62
C ALA A 23 -15.53 -21.29 -21.19
N THR A 24 -15.30 -22.16 -20.22
CA THR A 24 -15.11 -21.78 -18.83
C THR A 24 -14.08 -20.67 -18.89
N ALA A 25 -14.52 -19.43 -18.67
CA ALA A 25 -13.62 -18.30 -18.60
C ALA A 25 -12.62 -18.66 -17.51
N VAL A 26 -11.39 -18.97 -17.93
CA VAL A 26 -10.28 -19.13 -16.99
C VAL A 26 -10.32 -17.87 -16.14
N PRO A 27 -10.40 -17.97 -14.80
CA PRO A 27 -10.34 -16.78 -13.97
C PRO A 27 -9.07 -16.06 -14.40
N GLU A 28 -9.21 -14.82 -14.88
CA GLU A 28 -8.06 -13.94 -15.09
C GLU A 28 -7.46 -13.74 -13.70
N ARG A 29 -6.56 -14.66 -13.30
CA ARG A 29 -5.45 -14.27 -12.45
C ARG A 29 -4.84 -13.11 -13.19
N LEU A 30 -4.87 -11.94 -12.56
CA LEU A 30 -4.00 -10.84 -12.94
C LEU A 30 -2.58 -11.37 -12.83
N MET A 31 -2.12 -11.95 -13.93
CA MET A 31 -0.74 -12.37 -14.02
C MET A 31 0.08 -11.10 -14.08
N PRO A 32 1.18 -11.02 -13.33
CA PRO A 32 2.19 -10.02 -13.62
C PRO A 32 2.52 -10.09 -15.12
N ASP A 33 2.76 -8.93 -15.72
CA ASP A 33 3.21 -8.88 -17.11
C ASP A 33 4.55 -9.61 -17.28
N ALA A 34 5.04 -9.76 -18.52
CA ALA A 34 6.27 -10.51 -18.80
C ALA A 34 7.52 -10.01 -18.03
N ASP A 35 7.45 -8.83 -17.42
CA ASP A 35 8.45 -8.21 -16.56
C ASP A 35 8.24 -8.44 -15.05
N GLY A 36 7.21 -9.19 -14.64
CA GLY A 36 6.88 -9.44 -13.24
C GLY A 36 5.98 -8.37 -12.60
N ILE A 37 5.52 -7.36 -13.34
CA ILE A 37 4.79 -6.22 -12.77
C ILE A 37 3.27 -6.38 -12.92
N VAL A 38 2.54 -6.23 -11.81
CA VAL A 38 1.07 -6.13 -11.80
C VAL A 38 0.67 -4.73 -12.31
N ARG A 39 0.08 -4.65 -13.51
CA ARG A 39 -0.33 -3.36 -14.12
C ARG A 39 -1.79 -2.97 -13.87
N SER A 40 -2.55 -3.82 -13.19
CA SER A 40 -3.91 -3.51 -12.77
C SER A 40 -4.29 -4.28 -11.51
N PHE A 41 -5.18 -3.70 -10.73
CA PHE A 41 -5.74 -4.29 -9.53
C PHE A 41 -7.24 -4.55 -9.72
N LEU A 42 -7.79 -5.42 -8.88
CA LEU A 42 -9.23 -5.59 -8.73
C LEU A 42 -9.67 -4.85 -7.48
N ALA A 43 -10.74 -4.06 -7.59
CA ALA A 43 -11.37 -3.38 -6.46
C ALA A 43 -12.79 -3.92 -6.29
N PRO A 44 -12.97 -4.99 -5.50
CA PRO A 44 -14.31 -5.43 -5.10
C PRO A 44 -14.99 -4.36 -4.24
N ALA A 45 -16.30 -4.21 -4.39
CA ALA A 45 -17.04 -3.13 -3.74
C ALA A 45 -17.31 -3.35 -2.25
N THR A 46 -17.27 -4.60 -1.77
CA THR A 46 -17.57 -4.91 -0.37
C THR A 46 -16.47 -4.40 0.55
N ARG A 47 -16.85 -3.53 1.49
CA ARG A 47 -15.96 -3.12 2.58
C ARG A 47 -15.85 -4.24 3.61
N LEU A 48 -14.62 -4.55 3.99
CA LEU A 48 -14.34 -5.51 5.05
C LEU A 48 -14.55 -4.86 6.42
N PRO A 49 -14.88 -5.66 7.46
CA PRO A 49 -14.78 -5.18 8.84
C PRO A 49 -13.35 -4.75 9.18
N LEU A 50 -13.22 -3.78 10.08
CA LEU A 50 -11.94 -3.42 10.68
C LEU A 50 -11.52 -4.50 11.68
N SER A 51 -10.21 -4.72 11.82
CA SER A 51 -9.64 -5.50 12.90
C SER A 51 -9.51 -4.61 14.14
N GLU A 52 -10.23 -4.93 15.20
CA GLU A 52 -10.26 -4.16 16.45
C GLU A 52 -9.14 -4.59 17.40
N SER A 53 -8.58 -5.79 17.22
CA SER A 53 -7.46 -6.27 18.03
C SER A 53 -6.60 -7.30 17.32
N ALA A 54 -5.38 -7.54 17.82
CA ALA A 54 -4.54 -8.64 17.34
C ALA A 54 -5.20 -10.03 17.45
N ALA A 55 -6.21 -10.19 18.31
CA ALA A 55 -6.89 -11.46 18.54
C ALA A 55 -7.87 -11.83 17.41
N ASP A 56 -8.46 -10.85 16.73
CA ASP A 56 -9.42 -11.06 15.63
C ASP A 56 -8.74 -11.16 14.25
N ALA A 57 -7.43 -10.87 14.16
CA ALA A 57 -6.70 -10.77 12.91
C ALA A 57 -6.88 -11.99 11.98
N ALA A 58 -6.89 -13.20 12.54
CA ALA A 58 -7.09 -14.43 11.77
C ALA A 58 -8.52 -14.57 11.22
N GLU A 59 -9.53 -14.13 11.99
CA GLU A 59 -10.93 -14.12 11.56
C GLU A 59 -11.12 -13.10 10.41
N ILE A 60 -10.62 -11.87 10.59
CA ILE A 60 -10.70 -10.83 9.56
C ILE A 60 -9.99 -11.27 8.28
N ALA A 61 -8.84 -11.94 8.37
CA ALA A 61 -8.14 -12.49 7.21
C ALA A 61 -8.95 -13.57 6.47
N GLN A 62 -9.66 -14.45 7.20
CA GLN A 62 -10.55 -15.43 6.60
C GLN A 62 -11.75 -14.76 5.91
N ILE A 63 -12.36 -13.76 6.55
CA ILE A 63 -13.44 -12.97 5.95
C ILE A 63 -12.94 -12.28 4.68
N ALA A 64 -11.76 -11.65 4.73
CA ALA A 64 -11.15 -10.96 3.60
C ALA A 64 -11.00 -11.90 2.40
N THR A 65 -10.37 -13.05 2.58
CA THR A 65 -10.09 -14.01 1.50
C THR A 65 -11.36 -14.68 0.97
N ALA A 66 -12.26 -15.13 1.85
CA ALA A 66 -13.53 -15.76 1.48
C ALA A 66 -14.42 -14.80 0.69
N THR A 67 -14.53 -13.55 1.15
CA THR A 67 -15.31 -12.50 0.47
C THR A 67 -14.73 -12.22 -0.91
N THR A 68 -13.40 -12.12 -1.08
CA THR A 68 -12.83 -11.86 -2.42
C THR A 68 -13.09 -13.02 -3.34
N ARG A 69 -12.97 -14.26 -2.88
CA ARG A 69 -13.28 -15.43 -3.71
C ARG A 69 -14.71 -15.36 -4.25
N VAL A 70 -15.69 -15.09 -3.38
CA VAL A 70 -17.10 -14.97 -3.79
C VAL A 70 -17.31 -13.83 -4.78
N GLU A 71 -16.76 -12.64 -4.51
CA GLU A 71 -16.92 -11.48 -5.40
C GLU A 71 -16.29 -11.70 -6.78
N LEU A 72 -15.10 -12.32 -6.82
CA LEU A 72 -14.41 -12.63 -8.06
C LEU A 72 -15.10 -13.73 -8.86
N ASP A 73 -15.62 -14.77 -8.20
CA ASP A 73 -16.36 -15.85 -8.84
C ASP A 73 -17.69 -15.34 -9.44
N GLU A 74 -18.38 -14.44 -8.73
CA GLU A 74 -19.64 -13.87 -9.19
C GLU A 74 -19.47 -12.72 -10.20
N ARG A 75 -18.27 -12.14 -10.30
CA ARG A 75 -17.95 -10.89 -11.04
C ARG A 75 -18.90 -9.72 -10.73
N ARG A 76 -19.69 -9.82 -9.67
CA ARG A 76 -20.60 -8.76 -9.24
C ARG A 76 -19.73 -7.70 -8.56
N SER A 77 -19.69 -6.50 -9.11
CA SER A 77 -19.09 -5.32 -8.47
C SER A 77 -17.57 -5.33 -8.26
N THR A 78 -16.81 -6.04 -9.08
CA THR A 78 -15.34 -5.90 -9.12
C THR A 78 -14.92 -4.96 -10.24
N GLU A 79 -14.37 -3.80 -9.89
CA GLU A 79 -13.78 -2.87 -10.84
C GLU A 79 -12.32 -3.26 -11.13
N ARG A 80 -11.88 -3.13 -12.39
CA ARG A 80 -10.46 -3.23 -12.74
C ARG A 80 -9.85 -1.84 -12.74
N VAL A 81 -8.90 -1.61 -11.84
CA VAL A 81 -8.25 -0.32 -11.64
C VAL A 81 -6.85 -0.39 -12.23
N ARG A 82 -6.48 0.56 -13.07
CA ARG A 82 -5.14 0.61 -13.65
C ARG A 82 -4.14 1.14 -12.63
N LEU A 83 -2.91 0.62 -12.66
CA LEU A 83 -1.85 1.04 -11.74
C LEU A 83 -1.56 2.56 -11.80
N ASP A 84 -1.67 3.20 -12.96
CA ASP A 84 -1.43 4.63 -13.13
C ASP A 84 -2.46 5.54 -12.43
N GLN A 85 -3.60 4.97 -12.03
CA GLN A 85 -4.60 5.65 -11.21
C GLN A 85 -4.30 5.58 -9.70
N LEU A 86 -3.35 4.74 -9.30
CA LEU A 86 -3.03 4.46 -7.91
C LEU A 86 -1.69 5.10 -7.56
N ALA A 87 -1.71 6.43 -7.38
CA ALA A 87 -0.54 7.26 -7.12
C ALA A 87 0.40 6.66 -6.05
N TYR A 88 -0.17 6.14 -4.97
CA TYR A 88 0.57 5.49 -3.89
C TYR A 88 1.56 4.44 -4.40
N PHE A 89 1.15 3.50 -5.24
CA PHE A 89 2.00 2.36 -5.60
C PHE A 89 3.25 2.72 -6.42
N PHE A 90 3.24 3.80 -7.20
CA PHE A 90 4.40 4.21 -8.00
C PHE A 90 5.12 5.45 -7.45
N ARG A 91 4.50 6.23 -6.57
CA ARG A 91 5.09 7.46 -5.99
C ARG A 91 5.59 7.28 -4.56
N SER A 92 5.04 6.35 -3.79
CA SER A 92 5.51 6.09 -2.43
C SER A 92 6.60 5.00 -2.39
N PRO A 93 7.61 5.12 -1.51
CA PRO A 93 8.58 4.05 -1.27
C PRO A 93 7.90 2.73 -0.86
N GLU A 94 6.92 2.78 0.03
CA GLU A 94 6.21 1.61 0.56
C GLU A 94 5.34 0.95 -0.52
N GLY A 95 4.66 1.75 -1.33
CA GLY A 95 3.83 1.27 -2.42
C GLY A 95 4.66 0.60 -3.50
N ARG A 96 5.83 1.16 -3.83
CA ARG A 96 6.80 0.52 -4.73
C ARG A 96 7.32 -0.79 -4.16
N ALA A 97 7.68 -0.82 -2.88
CA ALA A 97 8.12 -2.05 -2.21
C ALA A 97 7.02 -3.12 -2.26
N TYR A 98 5.76 -2.74 -2.02
CA TYR A 98 4.61 -3.63 -2.15
C TYR A 98 4.46 -4.18 -3.57
N LEU A 99 4.59 -3.35 -4.62
CA LEU A 99 4.52 -3.83 -6.00
C LEU A 99 5.58 -4.89 -6.32
N LEU A 100 6.80 -4.69 -5.81
CA LEU A 100 7.95 -5.56 -6.07
C LEU A 100 7.99 -6.82 -5.18
N ALA A 101 7.27 -6.83 -4.06
CA ALA A 101 7.18 -7.98 -3.17
C ALA A 101 6.51 -9.18 -3.88
N ALA A 102 7.01 -10.38 -3.63
CA ALA A 102 6.41 -11.61 -4.13
C ALA A 102 5.09 -11.91 -3.40
N GLU A 103 4.20 -12.65 -4.04
CA GLU A 103 2.99 -13.15 -3.41
C GLU A 103 3.27 -14.35 -2.48
N PRO A 104 2.47 -14.56 -1.42
CA PRO A 104 1.38 -13.70 -0.97
C PRO A 104 1.87 -12.45 -0.22
N LYS A 105 1.16 -11.33 -0.38
CA LYS A 105 1.47 -10.06 0.30
C LYS A 105 0.22 -9.30 0.76
N ALA A 106 0.33 -8.53 1.82
CA ALA A 106 -0.76 -7.72 2.38
C ALA A 106 -0.27 -6.33 2.79
N LEU A 107 -1.11 -5.33 2.58
CA LEU A 107 -0.93 -3.95 3.00
C LEU A 107 -2.07 -3.58 3.94
N VAL A 108 -1.72 -3.15 5.15
CA VAL A 108 -2.64 -2.77 6.22
C VAL A 108 -2.30 -1.36 6.68
N ARG A 109 -3.31 -0.58 7.04
CA ARG A 109 -3.14 0.74 7.66
C ARG A 109 -4.06 0.86 8.85
N ALA A 110 -3.59 1.55 9.88
CA ALA A 110 -4.42 1.87 11.02
C ALA A 110 -5.50 2.90 10.69
N SER A 111 -6.62 2.83 11.40
CA SER A 111 -7.83 3.59 11.21
C SER A 111 -8.32 4.16 12.54
N PRO A 112 -8.79 5.43 12.60
CA PRO A 112 -8.87 6.39 11.49
C PRO A 112 -7.50 6.86 11.00
N ALA A 113 -7.32 6.90 9.67
CA ALA A 113 -6.03 7.22 9.07
C ALA A 113 -5.44 8.55 9.57
N ALA A 114 -6.28 9.58 9.77
CA ALA A 114 -5.84 10.92 10.17
C ALA A 114 -5.19 11.01 11.56
N SER A 115 -5.42 10.02 12.43
CA SER A 115 -4.92 10.01 13.81
C SER A 115 -4.17 8.73 14.20
N CYS A 116 -4.13 7.73 13.33
CA CYS A 116 -3.48 6.44 13.59
C CYS A 116 -2.30 6.23 12.63
N PRO A 117 -1.07 6.54 13.06
CA PRO A 117 0.12 6.67 12.19
C PRO A 117 0.81 5.35 11.80
N VAL A 118 0.09 4.23 11.77
CA VAL A 118 0.67 2.92 11.45
C VAL A 118 0.26 2.45 10.07
N GLN A 119 1.23 1.96 9.30
CA GLN A 119 1.01 1.25 8.06
C GLN A 119 2.05 0.15 7.91
N VAL A 120 1.58 -1.06 7.62
CA VAL A 120 2.42 -2.26 7.55
C VAL A 120 2.21 -2.94 6.21
N SER A 121 3.31 -3.38 5.61
CA SER A 121 3.31 -4.33 4.50
C SER A 121 3.91 -5.64 4.99
N ALA A 122 3.19 -6.75 4.82
CA ALA A 122 3.70 -8.09 5.10
C ALA A 122 3.85 -8.88 3.80
N GLN A 123 4.86 -9.74 3.76
CA GLN A 123 5.14 -10.64 2.65
C GLN A 123 5.34 -12.05 3.21
N GLY A 124 4.68 -13.03 2.58
CA GLY A 124 4.81 -14.44 2.91
C GLY A 124 6.10 -15.05 2.36
N VAL A 125 6.47 -16.19 2.93
CA VAL A 125 7.47 -17.09 2.35
C VAL A 125 6.78 -18.11 1.43
N GLU A 126 7.55 -18.93 0.70
CA GLU A 126 7.03 -19.82 -0.36
C GLU A 126 5.89 -20.76 0.09
N ALA A 127 5.81 -21.11 1.38
CA ALA A 127 4.77 -21.96 1.95
C ALA A 127 3.61 -21.20 2.64
N SER A 128 3.69 -19.87 2.74
CA SER A 128 2.68 -19.06 3.41
C SER A 128 1.38 -19.02 2.61
N SER A 129 0.25 -19.08 3.30
CA SER A 129 -1.07 -18.81 2.72
C SER A 129 -1.39 -17.32 2.75
N GLU A 130 -2.31 -16.88 1.88
CA GLU A 130 -2.80 -15.49 1.85
C GLU A 130 -3.45 -15.08 3.18
N VAL A 131 -4.19 -16.00 3.81
CA VAL A 131 -4.83 -15.77 5.13
C VAL A 131 -3.77 -15.49 6.20
N GLU A 132 -2.68 -16.26 6.24
CA GLU A 132 -1.59 -16.06 7.18
C GLU A 132 -0.94 -14.67 6.99
N VAL A 133 -0.63 -14.29 5.74
CA VAL A 133 0.03 -12.99 5.49
C VAL A 133 -0.86 -11.79 5.85
N ILE A 134 -2.16 -11.87 5.57
CA ILE A 134 -3.10 -10.82 5.99
C ILE A 134 -3.19 -10.75 7.52
N ALA A 135 -3.31 -11.90 8.19
CA ALA A 135 -3.36 -11.96 9.65
C ALA A 135 -2.06 -11.41 10.27
N ASP A 136 -0.90 -11.73 9.71
CA ASP A 136 0.39 -11.22 10.15
C ASP A 136 0.49 -9.70 10.00
N ALA A 137 0.07 -9.15 8.86
CA ALA A 137 0.04 -7.70 8.65
C ALA A 137 -0.88 -6.97 9.66
N LEU A 138 -2.05 -7.54 9.97
CA LEU A 138 -2.96 -6.99 10.98
C LEU A 138 -2.36 -7.06 12.38
N ARG A 139 -1.73 -8.18 12.75
CA ARG A 139 -1.05 -8.32 14.06
C ARG A 139 0.09 -7.33 14.20
N PHE A 140 0.95 -7.20 13.18
CA PHE A 140 2.01 -6.20 13.18
C PHE A 140 1.47 -4.77 13.29
N CYS A 141 0.35 -4.45 12.61
CA CYS A 141 -0.29 -3.14 12.77
C CYS A 141 -0.70 -2.88 14.24
N HIS A 142 -1.32 -3.86 14.91
CA HIS A 142 -1.68 -3.75 16.32
C HIS A 142 -0.46 -3.69 17.26
N ASP A 143 0.59 -4.46 16.97
CA ASP A 143 1.85 -4.44 17.74
C ASP A 143 2.55 -3.08 17.63
N ASP A 144 2.51 -2.46 16.45
CA ASP A 144 3.03 -1.11 16.20
C ASP A 144 2.23 -0.06 16.97
N LEU A 145 0.89 -0.12 16.92
CA LEU A 145 0.01 0.79 17.67
C LEU A 145 0.21 0.67 19.18
N ALA A 146 0.29 -0.55 19.72
CA ALA A 146 0.53 -0.80 21.13
C ALA A 146 1.89 -0.25 21.60
N ARG A 147 2.94 -0.33 20.78
CA ARG A 147 4.24 0.28 21.09
C ARG A 147 4.19 1.80 21.12
N MET A 148 3.25 2.41 20.41
CA MET A 148 3.03 3.86 20.38
C MET A 148 2.07 4.33 21.47
N GLY A 149 1.36 3.42 22.13
CA GLY A 149 0.33 3.75 23.12
C GLY A 149 -0.98 4.24 22.50
N GLU A 150 -1.27 3.81 21.26
CA GLU A 150 -2.45 4.20 20.50
C GLU A 150 -3.56 3.14 20.63
N ASP A 151 -4.33 3.21 21.72
CA ASP A 151 -5.34 2.18 22.07
C ASP A 151 -6.69 2.37 21.36
N ASP A 152 -6.97 3.55 20.81
CA ASP A 152 -8.24 3.90 20.15
C ASP A 152 -8.23 3.63 18.62
N CYS A 153 -7.19 2.94 18.12
CA CYS A 153 -6.97 2.67 16.72
C CYS A 153 -7.34 1.22 16.34
N SER A 154 -7.92 1.04 15.16
CA SER A 154 -8.16 -0.27 14.53
C SER A 154 -7.26 -0.46 13.31
N CYS A 155 -7.21 -1.65 12.72
CA CYS A 155 -6.42 -1.92 11.51
C CYS A 155 -7.33 -2.31 10.32
N GLU A 156 -7.15 -1.65 9.18
CA GLU A 156 -7.86 -1.89 7.93
C GLU A 156 -6.96 -2.60 6.93
N VAL A 157 -7.46 -3.68 6.30
CA VAL A 157 -6.81 -4.28 5.14
C VAL A 157 -7.00 -3.35 3.95
N LEU A 158 -5.91 -2.71 3.50
CA LEU A 158 -5.96 -1.85 2.32
C LEU A 158 -5.90 -2.67 1.04
N ALA A 159 -4.95 -3.60 0.96
CA ALA A 159 -4.76 -4.45 -0.21
C ALA A 159 -4.17 -5.81 0.17
N HIS A 160 -4.45 -6.82 -0.64
CA HIS A 160 -3.77 -8.11 -0.58
C HIS A 160 -3.60 -8.66 -2.00
N GLY A 161 -2.40 -9.14 -2.30
CA GLY A 161 -1.93 -9.35 -3.67
C GLY A 161 -2.36 -8.25 -4.67
N PRO A 162 -3.05 -8.58 -5.78
CA PRO A 162 -3.56 -7.59 -6.74
C PRO A 162 -4.99 -7.10 -6.41
N ILE A 163 -5.46 -7.23 -5.16
CA ILE A 163 -6.81 -6.87 -4.72
C ILE A 163 -6.77 -5.63 -3.83
N LEU A 164 -7.52 -4.57 -4.19
CA LEU A 164 -7.75 -3.40 -3.37
C LEU A 164 -9.01 -3.63 -2.52
N ARG A 165 -8.87 -3.48 -1.21
CA ARG A 165 -9.95 -3.60 -0.22
C ARG A 165 -10.39 -2.27 0.36
N ALA A 166 -9.51 -1.28 0.33
CA ALA A 166 -9.87 0.09 0.67
C ALA A 166 -10.39 0.88 -0.56
N PRO A 167 -11.14 1.97 -0.35
CA PRO A 167 -11.51 2.89 -1.41
C PRO A 167 -10.29 3.49 -2.14
N LEU A 168 -10.45 3.88 -3.40
CA LEU A 168 -9.36 4.46 -4.21
C LEU A 168 -8.68 5.68 -3.56
N ALA A 169 -9.46 6.50 -2.83
CA ALA A 169 -8.94 7.64 -2.08
C ALA A 169 -7.85 7.25 -1.05
N SER A 170 -7.88 6.02 -0.52
CA SER A 170 -6.86 5.51 0.40
C SER A 170 -5.50 5.27 -0.27
N PHE A 171 -5.45 5.23 -1.61
CA PHE A 171 -4.28 5.04 -2.46
C PHE A 171 -3.85 6.33 -3.19
N GLU A 172 -4.38 7.48 -2.79
CA GLU A 172 -3.79 8.77 -3.15
C GLU A 172 -2.39 8.92 -2.53
N TYR A 173 -1.58 9.80 -3.11
CA TYR A 173 -0.25 10.11 -2.58
C TYR A 173 0.13 11.57 -2.84
N ALA A 174 0.32 12.34 -1.76
CA ALA A 174 0.86 13.69 -1.84
C ALA A 174 2.39 13.65 -2.08
N ILE A 175 2.83 14.11 -3.25
CA ILE A 175 4.25 14.37 -3.55
C ILE A 175 4.67 15.71 -2.94
N ASP A 176 5.94 15.82 -2.53
CA ASP A 176 6.56 17.06 -2.06
C ASP A 176 5.78 17.70 -0.91
N LEU A 177 5.89 17.11 0.30
CA LEU A 177 5.16 17.59 1.46
C LEU A 177 5.62 19.01 1.82
N PRO A 178 4.70 19.97 2.02
CA PRO A 178 5.04 21.24 2.66
C PRO A 178 5.70 20.97 4.02
N ALA A 179 6.82 21.67 4.24
CA ALA A 179 7.55 21.61 5.48
C ALA A 179 7.69 23.01 6.09
N ARG A 180 7.50 23.10 7.40
CA ARG A 180 7.76 24.31 8.19
C ARG A 180 8.85 24.03 9.21
N ILE A 181 9.85 24.91 9.26
CA ILE A 181 10.95 24.84 10.22
C ILE A 181 10.74 25.95 11.26
N PHE A 182 10.89 25.59 12.53
CA PHE A 182 10.94 26.52 13.65
C PHE A 182 12.33 26.42 14.28
N GLN A 183 12.98 27.54 14.54
CA GLN A 183 14.26 27.62 15.25
C GLN A 183 14.05 28.41 16.54
N ASP A 184 14.31 27.78 17.68
CA ASP A 184 14.05 28.33 19.02
C ASP A 184 12.64 28.92 19.17
N GLY A 185 11.65 28.25 18.57
CA GLY A 185 10.24 28.64 18.58
C GLY A 185 9.85 29.73 17.58
N GLN A 186 10.81 30.31 16.85
CA GLN A 186 10.55 31.25 15.77
C GLN A 186 10.37 30.51 14.46
N LEU A 187 9.27 30.81 13.75
CA LEU A 187 8.98 30.24 12.44
C LEU A 187 9.93 30.82 11.40
N ASP A 188 10.63 29.94 10.69
CA ASP A 188 11.37 30.32 9.50
C ASP A 188 10.38 30.84 8.43
N PRO A 189 10.56 32.07 7.90
CA PRO A 189 9.69 32.62 6.88
C PRO A 189 9.76 31.84 5.55
N VAL A 190 10.83 31.09 5.31
CA VAL A 190 11.01 30.27 4.11
C VAL A 190 9.99 29.13 4.11
N ARG A 191 9.45 28.84 2.92
CA ARG A 191 8.61 27.66 2.68
C ARG A 191 9.48 26.55 2.12
N TYR A 192 9.43 25.40 2.77
CA TYR A 192 10.20 24.23 2.39
C TYR A 192 9.29 23.16 1.80
N LEU A 193 9.88 22.27 1.01
CA LEU A 193 9.30 21.02 0.57
C LEU A 193 10.14 19.87 1.12
N ALA A 194 9.48 18.79 1.50
CA ALA A 194 10.12 17.60 2.02
C ALA A 194 9.92 16.39 1.10
N ARG A 195 11.03 15.71 0.83
CA ARG A 195 11.10 14.54 -0.04
C ARG A 195 11.66 13.36 0.74
N GLU A 196 10.93 12.25 0.69
CA GLU A 196 11.37 11.01 1.31
C GLU A 196 12.06 10.14 0.26
N ALA A 197 13.16 9.52 0.67
CA ALA A 197 13.86 8.49 -0.06
C ALA A 197 14.14 7.32 0.88
N LEU A 198 14.06 6.11 0.33
CA LEU A 198 14.65 4.94 0.96
C LEU A 198 15.99 4.72 0.25
N GLU A 199 17.07 4.84 1.00
CA GLU A 199 18.42 4.63 0.47
C GLU A 199 18.83 3.16 0.63
N PRO A 200 19.80 2.65 -0.14
CA PRO A 200 20.25 1.25 -0.07
C PRO A 200 20.87 0.84 1.27
N ASP A 201 21.14 1.79 2.15
CA ASP A 201 21.65 1.57 3.51
C ASP A 201 20.58 1.07 4.49
N GLY A 202 19.32 0.98 4.04
CA GLY A 202 18.20 0.57 4.89
C GLY A 202 17.74 1.66 5.85
N ALA A 203 18.19 2.90 5.65
CA ALA A 203 17.70 4.06 6.37
C ALA A 203 16.71 4.86 5.52
N ARG A 204 15.83 5.55 6.22
CA ARG A 204 14.92 6.52 5.64
C ARG A 204 15.57 7.88 5.68
N HIS A 205 15.54 8.55 4.54
CA HIS A 205 16.06 9.89 4.35
C HIS A 205 14.92 10.83 4.02
N LEU A 206 14.87 11.95 4.73
CA LEU A 206 13.97 13.05 4.45
C LEU A 206 14.79 14.30 4.16
N ARG A 207 14.78 14.74 2.92
CA ARG A 207 15.43 15.98 2.49
C ARG A 207 14.42 17.11 2.51
N VAL A 208 14.74 18.16 3.27
CA VAL A 208 13.93 19.38 3.36
C VAL A 208 14.64 20.48 2.59
N GLU A 209 14.01 20.94 1.52
CA GLU A 209 14.62 21.81 0.52
C GLU A 209 13.80 23.08 0.29
N ALA A 210 14.49 24.18 -0.05
CA ALA A 210 13.87 25.39 -0.59
C ALA A 210 14.61 25.81 -1.86
N ASN A 211 13.87 26.01 -2.96
CA ASN A 211 14.42 26.44 -4.25
C ASN A 211 15.63 25.59 -4.74
N GLY A 212 15.57 24.27 -4.51
CA GLY A 212 16.64 23.33 -4.89
C GLY A 212 17.88 23.37 -3.99
N THR A 213 17.84 24.10 -2.87
CA THR A 213 18.87 24.09 -1.84
C THR A 213 18.38 23.28 -0.65
N GLU A 214 19.14 22.27 -0.24
CA GLU A 214 18.86 21.49 0.96
C GLU A 214 19.10 22.34 2.21
N ALA A 215 18.14 22.33 3.13
CA ALA A 215 18.23 23.01 4.42
C ALA A 215 18.60 22.02 5.54
N VAL A 216 17.98 20.84 5.51
CA VAL A 216 18.25 19.75 6.45
C VAL A 216 17.91 18.40 5.82
N GLU A 217 18.81 17.44 6.01
CA GLU A 217 18.55 16.02 5.80
C GLU A 217 18.28 15.36 7.16
N ILE A 218 17.17 14.65 7.30
CA ILE A 218 16.80 13.90 8.52
C ILE A 218 16.84 12.42 8.19
N THR A 219 17.53 11.63 9.01
CA THR A 219 17.74 10.20 8.79
C THR A 219 17.31 9.38 10.00
N TRP A 220 16.67 8.24 9.75
CA TRP A 220 16.34 7.26 10.78
C TRP A 220 16.34 5.83 10.21
N PRO A 221 16.59 4.80 11.02
CA PRO A 221 16.59 3.42 10.53
C PRO A 221 15.19 3.01 10.07
N GLU A 222 15.10 2.23 8.98
CA GLU A 222 13.83 1.63 8.58
C GLU A 222 13.40 0.54 9.56
N GLY A 223 12.09 0.42 9.81
CA GLY A 223 11.52 -0.59 10.71
C GLY A 223 11.78 -0.34 12.19
N ASP A 224 12.55 0.69 12.54
CA ASP A 224 12.79 1.07 13.92
C ASP A 224 11.60 1.90 14.46
N SER A 225 11.00 1.42 15.54
CA SER A 225 10.03 2.21 16.32
C SER A 225 10.70 3.26 17.19
N SER A 226 12.03 3.27 17.28
CA SER A 226 12.76 4.34 17.91
C SER A 226 12.31 5.66 17.29
N LEU A 227 11.79 6.52 18.14
CA LEU A 227 11.51 7.89 17.76
C LEU A 227 12.81 8.68 17.57
N THR A 228 13.99 8.10 17.78
CA THR A 228 15.27 8.83 17.68
C THR A 228 15.65 9.03 16.22
N VAL A 229 16.05 10.25 15.88
CA VAL A 229 16.53 10.62 14.54
C VAL A 229 17.85 11.36 14.61
N SER A 230 18.63 11.29 13.55
CA SER A 230 19.74 12.20 13.28
C SER A 230 19.35 13.19 12.19
N ALA A 231 19.98 14.35 12.19
CA ALA A 231 19.82 15.33 11.14
C ALA A 231 21.14 16.05 10.83
N GLN A 232 21.34 16.42 9.57
CA GLN A 232 22.46 17.21 9.10
C GLN A 232 21.92 18.46 8.40
N PHE A 233 22.36 19.63 8.85
CA PHE A 233 22.00 20.93 8.28
C PHE A 233 22.96 21.31 7.16
N ALA A 234 22.52 22.23 6.29
CA ALA A 234 23.30 22.74 5.17
C ALA A 234 24.66 23.36 5.57
N ASP A 235 24.76 23.90 6.79
CA ASP A 235 25.99 24.45 7.35
C ASP A 235 26.96 23.38 7.92
N GLY A 236 26.61 22.09 7.80
CA GLY A 236 27.35 20.95 8.33
C GLY A 236 27.05 20.64 9.80
N THR A 237 26.18 21.41 10.46
CA THR A 237 25.80 21.15 11.85
C THR A 237 24.99 19.87 11.94
N ILE A 238 25.31 19.05 12.94
CA ILE A 238 24.59 17.81 13.24
C ILE A 238 23.59 18.10 14.35
N ALA A 239 22.43 17.45 14.27
CA ALA A 239 21.46 17.41 15.35
C ALA A 239 20.99 15.99 15.60
N THR A 240 20.51 15.75 16.81
CA THR A 240 19.76 14.55 17.18
C THR A 240 18.43 14.97 17.77
N GLY A 241 17.44 14.09 17.69
CA GLY A 241 16.12 14.46 18.16
C GLY A 241 15.12 13.34 18.13
N THR A 242 13.86 13.73 18.24
CA THR A 242 12.72 12.81 18.23
C THR A 242 11.80 13.06 17.06
N ARG A 243 11.27 11.98 16.49
CA ARG A 243 10.19 11.94 15.51
C ARG A 243 8.88 11.72 16.24
N GLN A 244 7.85 12.42 15.84
CA GLN A 244 6.50 12.25 16.33
C GLN A 244 5.56 12.12 15.13
N PRO A 245 5.22 10.89 14.73
CA PRO A 245 4.21 10.68 13.72
C PRO A 245 2.81 10.97 14.28
N VAL A 246 1.86 11.36 13.43
CA VAL A 246 0.51 11.80 13.83
C VAL A 246 -0.57 10.96 13.15
N GLY A 247 -0.47 10.77 11.83
CA GLY A 247 -1.46 10.07 11.04
C GLY A 247 -1.14 10.20 9.56
N PHE A 248 -2.09 9.88 8.71
CA PHE A 248 -1.97 9.94 7.27
C PHE A 248 -2.91 10.99 6.66
N ASP A 249 -2.39 11.74 5.70
CA ASP A 249 -3.18 12.56 4.79
C ASP A 249 -2.75 12.26 3.35
N ARG A 250 -3.72 11.92 2.49
CA ARG A 250 -3.51 11.49 1.09
C ARG A 250 -2.31 10.55 0.95
N GLY A 251 -2.31 9.47 1.74
CA GLY A 251 -1.27 8.42 1.74
C GLY A 251 0.11 8.85 2.25
N ARG A 252 0.28 10.07 2.78
CA ARG A 252 1.52 10.53 3.41
C ARG A 252 1.40 10.58 4.92
N LEU A 253 2.45 10.11 5.59
CA LEU A 253 2.59 10.24 7.03
C LEU A 253 2.83 11.72 7.40
N VAL A 254 1.88 12.29 8.14
CA VAL A 254 2.01 13.56 8.84
C VAL A 254 2.86 13.33 10.07
N GLN A 255 3.94 14.09 10.22
CA GLN A 255 4.90 13.89 11.28
C GLN A 255 5.63 15.19 11.61
N SER A 256 6.14 15.28 12.84
CA SER A 256 7.02 16.36 13.26
C SER A 256 8.31 15.81 13.86
N PHE A 257 9.38 16.58 13.74
CA PHE A 257 10.69 16.27 14.27
C PHE A 257 11.09 17.37 15.24
N THR A 258 11.55 16.99 16.44
CA THR A 258 12.10 17.92 17.42
C THR A 258 13.57 17.59 17.60
N LEU A 259 14.43 18.46 17.07
CA LEU A 259 15.87 18.30 16.96
C LEU A 259 16.59 19.26 17.89
N THR A 260 17.75 18.85 18.39
CA THR A 260 18.70 19.70 19.13
C THR A 260 20.03 19.65 18.39
N ARG A 261 20.47 20.80 17.87
CA ARG A 261 21.76 20.96 17.21
C ARG A 261 22.90 20.86 18.22
N THR A 262 24.10 20.52 17.76
CA THR A 262 25.31 20.47 18.60
C THR A 262 25.69 21.81 19.24
N ASP A 263 25.21 22.93 18.69
CA ASP A 263 25.33 24.28 19.24
C ASP A 263 24.27 24.63 20.30
N GLY A 264 23.32 23.72 20.58
CA GLY A 264 22.25 23.88 21.56
C GLY A 264 20.95 24.48 21.02
N VAL A 265 20.90 24.90 19.75
CA VAL A 265 19.68 25.44 19.13
C VAL A 265 18.64 24.33 18.96
N ARG A 266 17.40 24.63 19.36
CA ARG A 266 16.27 23.71 19.17
C ARG A 266 15.59 23.98 17.84
N VAL A 267 15.42 22.93 17.05
CA VAL A 267 14.78 23.00 15.74
C VAL A 267 13.57 22.08 15.72
N ARG A 268 12.41 22.58 15.29
CA ARG A 268 11.23 21.76 15.03
C ARG A 268 10.89 21.78 13.55
N VAL A 269 10.77 20.62 12.94
CA VAL A 269 10.34 20.46 11.55
C VAL A 269 8.95 19.83 11.56
N ILE A 270 7.99 20.43 10.88
CA ILE A 270 6.62 19.89 10.74
C ILE A 270 6.37 19.58 9.28
N LEU A 271 5.97 18.34 9.00
CA LEU A 271 5.55 17.88 7.67
C LEU A 271 4.04 17.68 7.66
N ALA A 272 3.34 18.46 6.86
CA ALA A 272 1.91 18.32 6.66
C ALA A 272 1.53 18.90 5.28
N PRO A 273 0.57 18.28 4.56
CA PRO A 273 0.06 18.81 3.30
C PRO A 273 -0.65 20.16 3.39
#